data_AF-A0A2V7EES2-F1
#
_entry.id   AF-A0A2V7EES2-F1
#
_cell.length_a   1.000
_cell.length_b   1.000
_cell.length_c   1.000
_cell.angle_alpha   90.00
_cell.angle_beta   90.00
_cell.angle_gamma   90.00
#
_symmetry.space_group_name_H-M   'P 1'
#
loop_
_entity.id
_entity.type
_entity.pdbx_description
1 polymer ?
#
loop_
_entity_poly.entity_id
_entity_poly.type
_entity_poly.pdbx_seq_one_letter_code
_entity_poly.pdbx_strand_id
1 'polypeptide(L)'
;VGLGFRWFEAPLYVAQGYAEFGVAPWGMQLGWRYALFGFSGHAMFTGIFGALLGLVFQTRRRWLRILAPIVGLALALGAHFWNNALPLLFALAGAAAGEPPPSGHEPPPDVGFLRAFVSGSLSELTTFLPFVVIMTLALWRSGVWERRVIREELAEEVGRTVSPDEYDQVVRDRALRTRRIARMHRRESAALVNAQHELAFRKRRVRDEGEDPEHDRLVAGWREEIRRLRAVA
;
A
#
# COMPACT_ATOMS: atom_id res chain seq x y z
N VAL A 1 -7.88 -1.72 -3.55
CA VAL A 1 -8.40 -2.70 -4.54
C VAL A 1 -8.16 -4.14 -4.07
N GLY A 2 -6.90 -4.61 -3.98
CA GLY A 2 -6.63 -6.01 -3.62
C GLY A 2 -7.15 -6.47 -2.24
N LEU A 3 -7.12 -5.60 -1.22
CA LEU A 3 -7.73 -5.91 0.08
C LEU A 3 -9.25 -6.13 -0.02
N GLY A 4 -9.94 -5.35 -0.85
CA GLY A 4 -11.38 -5.51 -1.09
C GLY A 4 -11.68 -6.84 -1.78
N PHE A 5 -10.87 -7.24 -2.77
CA PHE A 5 -11.00 -8.55 -3.41
C PHE A 5 -10.92 -9.69 -2.39
N ARG A 6 -9.91 -9.66 -1.52
CA ARG A 6 -9.71 -10.66 -0.46
C ARG A 6 -10.88 -10.75 0.52
N TRP A 7 -11.50 -9.60 0.84
CA TRP A 7 -12.69 -9.53 1.70
C TRP A 7 -13.89 -10.29 1.10
N PHE A 8 -14.05 -10.28 -0.22
CA PHE A 8 -15.11 -11.04 -0.91
C PHE A 8 -14.72 -12.49 -1.20
N GLU A 9 -13.45 -12.74 -1.48
CA GLU A 9 -12.94 -14.06 -1.80
C GLU A 9 -13.01 -15.01 -0.59
N ALA A 10 -12.64 -14.55 0.60
CA ALA A 10 -12.55 -15.44 1.76
C ALA A 10 -13.89 -16.10 2.15
N PRO A 11 -15.02 -15.37 2.25
CA PRO A 11 -16.33 -15.97 2.47
C PRO A 11 -16.76 -16.91 1.35
N LEU A 12 -16.43 -16.61 0.08
CA LEU A 12 -16.78 -17.45 -1.06
C LEU A 12 -16.16 -18.85 -0.91
N TYR A 13 -14.88 -18.94 -0.56
CA TYR A 13 -14.22 -20.24 -0.37
C TYR A 13 -14.69 -21.00 0.87
N VAL A 14 -15.13 -20.30 1.92
CA VAL A 14 -15.80 -20.96 3.04
C VAL A 14 -17.13 -21.54 2.59
N ALA A 15 -17.93 -20.78 1.84
CA ALA A 15 -19.22 -21.22 1.32
C ALA A 15 -19.07 -22.40 0.34
N GLN A 16 -18.07 -22.35 -0.55
CA GLN A 16 -17.73 -23.46 -1.46
C GLN A 16 -17.34 -24.71 -0.70
N GLY A 17 -16.45 -24.60 0.30
CA GLY A 17 -16.05 -25.75 1.12
C GLY A 17 -17.24 -26.36 1.89
N TYR A 18 -18.14 -25.52 2.41
CA TYR A 18 -19.37 -26.00 3.05
C TYR A 18 -20.30 -26.70 2.06
N ALA A 19 -20.49 -26.13 0.86
CA ALA A 19 -21.35 -26.70 -0.17
C ALA A 19 -20.84 -28.06 -0.67
N GLU A 20 -19.52 -28.22 -0.76
CA GLU A 20 -18.89 -29.43 -1.29
C GLU A 20 -18.74 -30.54 -0.23
N PHE A 21 -18.38 -30.18 1.01
CA PHE A 21 -18.01 -31.17 2.05
C PHE A 21 -18.95 -31.19 3.27
N GLY A 22 -19.98 -30.33 3.30
CA GLY A 22 -20.92 -30.22 4.43
C GLY A 22 -20.32 -29.59 5.70
N VAL A 23 -19.03 -29.21 5.68
CA VAL A 23 -18.33 -28.59 6.80
C VAL A 23 -17.65 -27.31 6.31
N ALA A 24 -17.87 -26.22 7.03
CA ALA A 24 -17.33 -24.91 6.66
C ALA A 24 -15.88 -24.78 7.17
N PRO A 25 -14.87 -24.68 6.27
CA PRO A 25 -13.45 -24.65 6.65
C PRO A 25 -12.98 -23.26 7.11
N TRP A 26 -13.63 -22.70 8.13
CA TRP A 26 -13.39 -21.32 8.60
C TRP A 26 -11.94 -21.05 8.97
N GLY A 27 -11.36 -21.90 9.83
CA GLY A 27 -10.01 -21.70 10.34
C GLY A 27 -8.97 -21.70 9.22
N MET A 28 -9.03 -22.70 8.36
CA MET A 28 -8.14 -22.84 7.20
C MET A 28 -8.30 -21.68 6.20
N GLN A 29 -9.52 -21.42 5.72
CA GLN A 29 -9.72 -20.45 4.64
C GLN A 29 -9.49 -19.01 5.10
N LEU A 30 -9.90 -18.64 6.33
CA LEU A 30 -9.64 -17.32 6.89
C LEU A 30 -8.19 -17.16 7.30
N GLY A 31 -7.61 -18.14 8.00
CA GLY A 31 -6.21 -18.09 8.44
C GLY A 31 -5.27 -17.93 7.26
N TRP A 32 -5.42 -18.76 6.22
CA TRP A 32 -4.57 -18.70 5.04
C TRP A 32 -4.80 -17.42 4.22
N ARG A 33 -6.05 -16.99 3.99
CA ARG A 33 -6.28 -15.75 3.22
C ARG A 33 -5.85 -14.49 3.95
N TYR A 34 -5.94 -14.47 5.27
CA TYR A 34 -5.45 -13.33 6.06
C TYR A 34 -4.00 -13.48 6.49
N ALA A 35 -3.28 -14.49 6.00
CA ALA A 35 -1.84 -14.58 6.13
C ALA A 35 -1.14 -13.28 5.70
N LEU A 36 -0.04 -12.96 6.37
CA LEU A 36 0.64 -11.66 6.31
C LEU A 36 -0.33 -10.48 6.50
N PHE A 37 -1.29 -10.64 7.41
CA PHE A 37 -2.33 -9.64 7.71
C PHE A 37 -3.18 -9.23 6.50
N GLY A 38 -3.27 -10.08 5.47
CA GLY A 38 -4.01 -9.74 4.26
C GLY A 38 -3.20 -8.97 3.21
N PHE A 39 -1.91 -8.68 3.46
CA PHE A 39 -1.09 -7.86 2.55
C PHE A 39 -0.47 -8.64 1.39
N SER A 40 -0.50 -9.97 1.42
CA SER A 40 -0.06 -10.84 0.33
C SER A 40 -1.07 -10.92 -0.82
N GLY A 41 -0.78 -11.75 -1.83
CA GLY A 41 -1.70 -12.01 -2.94
C GLY A 41 -2.15 -10.73 -3.66
N HIS A 42 -3.45 -10.62 -3.94
CA HIS A 42 -4.05 -9.49 -4.65
C HIS A 42 -3.69 -8.11 -4.07
N ALA A 43 -3.56 -7.98 -2.74
CA ALA A 43 -3.17 -6.72 -2.11
C ALA A 43 -1.74 -6.33 -2.50
N MET A 44 -0.78 -7.26 -2.42
CA MET A 44 0.58 -7.04 -2.87
C MET A 44 0.66 -6.78 -4.37
N PHE A 45 0.00 -7.60 -5.19
CA PHE A 45 0.09 -7.51 -6.66
C PHE A 45 -0.39 -6.14 -7.15
N THR A 46 -1.57 -5.72 -6.68
CA THR A 46 -2.10 -4.39 -7.02
C THR A 46 -1.30 -3.26 -6.37
N GLY A 47 -0.75 -3.49 -5.17
CA GLY A 47 0.10 -2.52 -4.49
C GLY A 47 1.42 -2.26 -5.23
N ILE A 48 2.06 -3.28 -5.82
CA ILE A 48 3.30 -3.12 -6.59
C ILE A 48 3.03 -2.23 -7.80
N PHE A 49 1.97 -2.55 -8.54
CA PHE A 49 1.55 -1.71 -9.65
C PHE A 49 1.27 -0.27 -9.21
N GLY A 50 0.51 -0.08 -8.12
CA GLY A 50 0.24 1.24 -7.55
C GLY A 50 1.49 2.02 -7.12
N ALA A 51 2.48 1.34 -6.54
CA ALA A 51 3.73 1.96 -6.11
C ALA A 51 4.57 2.45 -7.32
N LEU A 52 4.61 1.67 -8.41
CA LEU A 52 5.31 2.07 -9.63
C LEU A 52 4.53 3.14 -10.43
N LEU A 53 3.20 3.16 -10.37
CA LEU A 53 2.42 4.31 -10.82
C LEU A 53 2.75 5.56 -10.00
N GLY A 54 2.90 5.43 -8.68
CA GLY A 54 3.34 6.52 -7.81
C GLY A 54 4.68 7.13 -8.26
N LEU A 55 5.63 6.30 -8.71
CA LEU A 55 6.93 6.76 -9.22
C LEU A 55 6.81 7.70 -10.43
N VAL A 56 5.77 7.55 -11.26
CA VAL A 56 5.51 8.44 -12.41
C VAL A 56 5.34 9.89 -11.96
N PHE A 57 4.62 10.10 -10.84
CA PHE A 57 4.39 11.42 -10.27
C PHE A 57 5.60 11.99 -9.51
N GLN A 58 6.57 11.14 -9.15
CA GLN A 58 7.75 11.54 -8.38
C GLN A 58 8.98 11.83 -9.26
N THR A 59 8.91 11.59 -10.56
CA THR A 59 10.05 11.69 -11.48
C THR A 59 9.80 12.67 -12.62
N ARG A 60 10.86 13.39 -13.03
CA ARG A 60 10.87 14.21 -14.26
C ARG A 60 11.40 13.44 -15.49
N ARG A 61 11.97 12.25 -15.28
CA ARG A 61 12.57 11.46 -16.37
C ARG A 61 11.47 10.81 -17.22
N ARG A 62 11.30 11.25 -18.47
CA ARG A 62 10.25 10.77 -19.38
C ARG A 62 10.24 9.25 -19.55
N TRP A 63 11.41 8.63 -19.70
CA TRP A 63 11.51 7.18 -19.86
C TRP A 63 11.00 6.41 -18.63
N LEU A 64 11.22 6.91 -17.40
CA LEU A 64 10.67 6.29 -16.19
C LEU A 64 9.16 6.41 -16.12
N ARG A 65 8.58 7.52 -16.62
CA ARG A 65 7.13 7.71 -16.67
C ARG A 65 6.43 6.68 -17.57
N ILE A 66 7.13 6.21 -18.60
CA ILE A 66 6.64 5.17 -19.52
C ILE A 66 6.95 3.77 -18.97
N LEU A 67 8.18 3.55 -18.51
CA LEU A 67 8.66 2.23 -18.11
C LEU A 67 8.07 1.78 -16.78
N ALA A 68 7.87 2.67 -15.81
CA ALA A 68 7.40 2.28 -14.48
C ALA A 68 6.00 1.63 -14.49
N PRO A 69 4.97 2.16 -15.21
CA PRO A 69 3.69 1.47 -15.34
C PRO A 69 3.82 0.08 -15.98
N ILE A 70 4.62 -0.06 -17.04
CA ILE A 70 4.82 -1.32 -17.76
C ILE A 70 5.48 -2.35 -16.84
N VAL A 71 6.56 -1.97 -16.16
CA VAL A 71 7.26 -2.84 -15.21
C VAL A 71 6.35 -3.18 -14.03
N GLY A 72 5.59 -2.22 -13.51
CA GLY A 72 4.66 -2.45 -12.41
C GLY A 72 3.58 -3.46 -12.77
N LEU A 73 3.03 -3.35 -13.99
CA LEU A 73 2.05 -4.30 -14.50
C LEU A 73 2.67 -5.69 -14.71
N ALA A 74 3.86 -5.74 -15.32
CA ALA A 74 4.58 -7.00 -15.54
C ALA A 74 4.91 -7.70 -14.22
N LEU A 75 5.34 -6.97 -13.19
CA LEU A 75 5.59 -7.52 -11.86
C LEU A 75 4.30 -8.01 -11.19
N ALA A 76 3.20 -7.28 -11.31
CA ALA A 76 1.91 -7.68 -10.76
C ALA A 76 1.38 -8.96 -11.43
N LEU A 77 1.44 -9.02 -12.77
CA LEU A 77 1.08 -10.21 -13.54
C LEU A 77 2.01 -11.37 -13.24
N GLY A 78 3.32 -11.13 -13.14
CA GLY A 78 4.31 -12.14 -12.80
C GLY A 78 4.10 -12.72 -11.40
N ALA A 79 3.79 -11.88 -10.41
CA ALA A 79 3.49 -12.33 -9.05
C ALA A 79 2.20 -13.16 -8.99
N HIS A 80 1.16 -12.74 -9.72
CA HIS A 80 -0.09 -13.49 -9.84
C HIS A 80 0.10 -14.81 -10.60
N PHE A 81 0.85 -14.79 -11.71
CA PHE A 81 1.22 -15.98 -12.45
C PHE A 81 2.01 -16.95 -11.56
N TRP A 82 2.99 -16.46 -10.81
CA TRP A 82 3.78 -17.26 -9.87
C TRP A 82 2.91 -17.94 -8.81
N ASN A 83 1.94 -17.22 -8.25
CA ASN A 83 0.97 -17.76 -7.31
C ASN A 83 0.19 -18.95 -7.88
N ASN A 84 -0.19 -18.89 -9.16
CA ASN A 84 -1.00 -19.91 -9.82
C ASN A 84 -0.15 -21.04 -10.40
N ALA A 85 1.06 -20.74 -10.86
CA ALA A 85 1.97 -21.70 -11.47
C ALA A 85 2.63 -22.60 -10.43
N LEU A 86 2.94 -22.09 -9.23
CA LEU A 86 3.63 -22.85 -8.19
C LEU A 86 2.91 -24.15 -7.80
N PRO A 87 1.61 -24.14 -7.44
CA PRO A 87 0.91 -25.38 -7.12
C PRO A 87 0.94 -26.39 -8.27
N LEU A 88 0.82 -25.92 -9.52
CA LEU A 88 0.90 -26.76 -10.70
C LEU A 88 2.31 -27.38 -10.86
N LEU A 89 3.36 -26.60 -10.70
CA LEU A 89 4.74 -27.09 -10.78
C LEU A 89 5.05 -28.12 -9.69
N PHE A 90 4.56 -27.91 -8.46
CA PHE A 90 4.69 -28.90 -7.39
C PHE A 90 3.93 -30.18 -7.70
N ALA A 91 2.70 -30.08 -8.22
CA ALA A 91 1.93 -31.25 -8.62
C ALA A 91 2.62 -32.05 -9.75
N LEU A 92 3.18 -31.37 -10.75
CA LEU A 92 3.93 -32.01 -11.83
C LEU A 92 5.22 -32.68 -11.32
N ALA A 93 5.92 -32.04 -10.37
CA ALA A 93 7.13 -32.60 -9.76
C ALA A 93 6.81 -33.86 -8.92
N GLY A 94 5.73 -33.83 -8.12
CA GLY A 94 5.26 -34.99 -7.36
C GLY A 94 4.87 -36.15 -8.28
N ALA A 95 4.12 -35.87 -9.35
CA ALA A 95 3.76 -36.88 -10.34
C ALA A 95 5.00 -37.50 -11.03
N ALA A 96 6.01 -36.69 -11.36
CA ALA A 96 7.28 -37.18 -11.92
C ALA A 96 8.07 -38.04 -10.92
N ALA A 97 7.89 -37.82 -9.61
CA ALA A 97 8.44 -38.65 -8.53
C ALA A 97 7.62 -39.91 -8.24
N GLY A 98 6.51 -40.14 -8.95
CA GLY A 98 5.62 -41.29 -8.77
C GLY A 98 4.58 -41.11 -7.65
N GLU A 99 4.41 -39.89 -7.14
CA GLU A 99 3.32 -39.60 -6.21
C GLU A 99 1.96 -39.68 -6.93
N PRO A 100 0.93 -40.23 -6.28
CA PRO A 100 -0.41 -40.23 -6.85
C PRO A 100 -0.87 -38.78 -7.08
N PRO A 101 -1.68 -38.52 -8.12
CA PRO A 101 -2.25 -37.19 -8.31
C PRO A 101 -3.01 -36.78 -7.06
N PRO A 102 -2.96 -35.49 -6.65
CA PRO A 102 -3.73 -35.00 -5.53
C PRO A 102 -5.20 -35.40 -5.73
N SER A 103 -5.78 -36.13 -4.77
CA SER A 103 -7.18 -36.49 -4.76
C SER A 103 -8.00 -35.20 -4.66
N GLY A 104 -8.57 -34.74 -5.78
CA GLY A 104 -9.37 -33.52 -5.86
C GLY A 104 -10.73 -33.59 -5.15
N HIS A 105 -10.87 -34.46 -4.16
CA HIS A 105 -12.12 -34.74 -3.45
C HIS A 105 -11.93 -34.92 -1.94
N GLU A 106 -10.82 -34.43 -1.39
CA GLU A 106 -10.63 -34.41 0.06
C GLU A 106 -11.08 -33.07 0.64
N PRO A 107 -11.76 -33.08 1.80
CA PRO A 107 -12.11 -31.84 2.48
C PRO A 107 -10.83 -31.07 2.85
N PRO A 108 -10.87 -29.73 2.83
CA PRO A 108 -9.82 -28.89 3.37
C PRO A 108 -9.38 -29.37 4.76
N PRO A 109 -8.07 -29.33 5.09
CA PRO A 109 -7.59 -29.73 6.40
C PRO A 109 -8.33 -28.97 7.51
N ASP A 110 -8.79 -29.70 8.54
CA ASP A 110 -9.38 -29.09 9.72
C ASP A 110 -8.28 -28.47 10.60
N VAL A 111 -7.88 -27.26 10.22
CA VAL A 111 -6.88 -26.47 10.94
C VAL A 111 -7.50 -25.21 11.50
N GLY A 112 -7.22 -24.94 12.77
CA GLY A 112 -7.64 -23.71 13.43
C GLY A 112 -7.00 -22.47 12.81
N PHE A 113 -7.69 -21.33 12.95
CA PHE A 113 -7.30 -20.04 12.36
C PHE A 113 -5.84 -19.67 12.61
N LEU A 114 -5.39 -19.69 13.88
CA LEU A 114 -4.04 -19.24 14.24
C LEU A 114 -2.96 -20.09 13.58
N ARG A 115 -3.16 -21.41 13.52
CA ARG A 115 -2.20 -22.31 12.87
C ARG A 115 -2.12 -22.03 11.38
N ALA A 116 -3.27 -21.93 10.71
CA ALA A 116 -3.35 -21.61 9.28
C ALA A 116 -2.78 -20.22 8.96
N PHE A 117 -3.03 -19.23 9.83
CA PHE A 117 -2.48 -17.89 9.70
C PHE A 117 -0.96 -17.87 9.81
N VAL A 118 -0.39 -18.54 10.81
CA VAL A 118 1.07 -18.57 11.01
C VAL A 118 1.75 -19.35 9.88
N SER A 119 1.27 -20.55 9.57
CA SER A 119 1.87 -21.37 8.50
C SER A 119 1.71 -20.71 7.13
N GLY A 120 0.53 -20.15 6.85
CA GLY A 120 0.27 -19.35 5.65
C GLY A 120 1.18 -18.14 5.57
N SER A 121 1.36 -17.40 6.66
CA SER A 121 2.23 -16.22 6.68
C SER A 121 3.69 -16.57 6.38
N LEU A 122 4.19 -17.66 6.97
CA LEU A 122 5.55 -18.13 6.70
C LEU A 122 5.72 -18.60 5.25
N SER A 123 4.74 -19.36 4.73
CA SER A 123 4.73 -19.84 3.35
C SER A 123 4.69 -18.69 2.35
N GLU A 124 3.76 -17.74 2.54
CA GLU A 124 3.62 -16.57 1.67
C GLU A 124 4.83 -15.64 1.76
N LEU A 125 5.39 -15.42 2.96
CA LEU A 125 6.60 -14.62 3.10
C LEU A 125 7.76 -15.23 2.32
N THR A 126 7.93 -16.55 2.41
CA THR A 126 8.99 -17.27 1.71
C THR A 126 8.77 -17.21 0.19
N THR A 127 7.54 -17.53 -0.25
CA THR A 127 7.15 -17.60 -1.66
C THR A 127 7.22 -16.25 -2.36
N PHE A 128 6.83 -15.19 -1.65
CA PHE A 128 6.73 -13.84 -2.20
C PHE A 128 7.81 -12.89 -1.70
N LEU A 129 8.87 -13.40 -1.05
CA LEU A 129 9.94 -12.58 -0.48
C LEU A 129 10.49 -11.52 -1.47
N PRO A 130 10.76 -11.84 -2.76
CA PRO A 130 11.26 -10.84 -3.70
C PRO A 130 10.28 -9.66 -3.88
N PHE A 131 8.99 -9.97 -3.96
CA PHE A 131 7.93 -8.98 -4.14
C PHE A 131 7.70 -8.16 -2.87
N VAL A 132 7.80 -8.78 -1.69
CA VAL A 132 7.79 -8.09 -0.40
C VAL A 132 8.95 -7.09 -0.32
N VAL A 133 10.17 -7.51 -0.69
CA VAL A 133 11.35 -6.62 -0.69
C VAL A 133 11.14 -5.43 -1.64
N ILE A 134 10.67 -5.68 -2.87
CA ILE A 134 10.38 -4.62 -3.84
C ILE A 134 9.34 -3.64 -3.28
N MET A 135 8.25 -4.15 -2.70
CA MET A 135 7.21 -3.33 -2.07
C MET A 135 7.77 -2.48 -0.93
N THR A 136 8.52 -3.08 -0.01
CA THR A 136 9.13 -2.38 1.12
C THR A 136 10.06 -1.26 0.64
N LEU A 137 10.89 -1.53 -0.37
CA LEU A 137 11.79 -0.52 -0.95
C LEU A 137 11.00 0.61 -1.63
N ALA A 138 9.94 0.28 -2.37
CA ALA A 138 9.09 1.26 -3.04
C ALA A 138 8.37 2.16 -2.02
N LEU A 139 7.79 1.59 -0.96
CA LEU A 139 7.15 2.32 0.12
C LEU A 139 8.14 3.20 0.89
N TRP A 140 9.31 2.66 1.22
CA TRP A 140 10.37 3.40 1.89
C TRP A 140 10.83 4.60 1.05
N ARG A 141 11.13 4.36 -0.23
CA ARG A 141 11.52 5.41 -1.18
C ARG A 141 10.43 6.48 -1.30
N SER A 142 9.17 6.08 -1.47
CA SER A 142 8.03 7.02 -1.54
C SER A 142 7.96 7.86 -0.26
N GLY A 143 8.06 7.22 0.90
CA GLY A 143 8.04 7.92 2.19
C GLY A 143 9.19 8.92 2.35
N VAL A 144 10.40 8.59 1.89
CA VAL A 144 11.54 9.53 1.87
C VAL A 144 11.26 10.70 0.92
N TRP A 145 10.75 10.43 -0.28
CA TRP A 145 10.40 11.48 -1.24
C TRP A 145 9.33 12.42 -0.69
N GLU A 146 8.25 11.88 -0.12
CA GLU A 146 7.14 12.65 0.43
C GLU A 146 7.60 13.58 1.56
N ARG A 147 8.37 13.07 2.53
CA ARG A 147 8.90 13.90 3.62
C ARG A 147 9.83 15.00 3.12
N ARG A 148 10.65 14.72 2.10
CA ARG A 148 11.52 15.72 1.49
C ARG A 148 10.69 16.82 0.82
N VAL A 149 9.68 16.47 0.03
CA VAL A 149 8.79 17.44 -0.62
C VAL A 149 8.08 18.31 0.41
N ILE A 150 7.51 17.70 1.46
CA ILE A 150 6.83 18.44 2.53
C ILE A 150 7.81 19.42 3.21
N ARG A 151 9.04 18.99 3.51
CA ARG A 151 10.06 19.86 4.12
C ARG A 151 10.49 21.02 3.23
N GLU A 152 10.74 20.74 1.95
CA GLU A 152 11.19 21.74 0.97
C GLU A 152 10.10 22.79 0.73
N GLU A 153 8.88 22.35 0.40
CA GLU A 153 7.81 23.26 -0.02
C GLU A 153 7.18 24.05 1.14
N LEU A 154 7.15 23.48 2.35
CA LEU A 154 6.66 24.20 3.54
C LEU A 154 7.69 25.14 4.16
N ALA A 155 8.97 25.08 3.78
CA ALA A 155 9.98 26.03 4.26
C ALA A 155 9.61 27.47 3.88
N GLU A 156 9.14 27.67 2.66
CA GLU A 156 8.68 28.96 2.14
C GLU A 156 7.35 29.43 2.75
N GLU A 157 6.64 28.54 3.44
CA GLU A 157 5.35 28.81 4.07
C GLU A 157 5.49 29.21 5.56
N VAL A 158 6.71 29.17 6.11
CA VAL A 158 6.99 29.60 7.48
C VAL A 158 6.69 31.09 7.62
N GLY A 159 5.86 31.43 8.61
CA GLY A 159 5.38 32.81 8.83
C GLY A 159 4.19 33.21 7.95
N ARG A 160 3.73 32.34 7.05
CA ARG A 160 2.50 32.53 6.27
C ARG A 160 1.41 31.56 6.72
N THR A 161 1.57 30.29 6.37
CA THR A 161 0.59 29.23 6.63
C THR A 161 1.10 28.16 7.59
N VAL A 162 2.40 28.16 7.86
CA VAL A 162 3.08 27.26 8.82
C VAL A 162 3.80 28.11 9.87
N SER A 163 3.69 27.75 11.15
CA SER A 163 4.48 28.41 12.20
C SER A 163 5.90 27.83 12.28
N PRO A 164 6.88 28.56 12.85
CA PRO A 164 8.23 28.02 13.06
C PRO A 164 8.23 26.69 13.85
N ASP A 165 7.43 26.61 14.92
CA ASP A 165 7.31 25.40 15.75
C ASP A 165 6.72 24.20 15.00
N GLU A 166 5.78 24.46 14.09
CA GLU A 166 5.23 23.42 13.23
C GLU A 166 6.23 22.95 12.18
N TYR A 167 7.03 23.87 11.64
CA TYR A 167 8.08 23.53 10.69
C TYR A 167 9.17 22.68 11.35
N ASP A 168 9.54 22.99 12.60
CA ASP A 168 10.43 22.14 13.40
C ASP A 168 9.89 20.71 13.54
N GLN A 169 8.57 20.55 13.72
CA GLN A 169 7.94 19.24 13.75
C GLN A 169 7.97 18.54 12.39
N VAL A 170 7.79 19.28 11.29
CA VAL A 170 7.93 18.76 9.92
C VAL A 170 9.36 18.24 9.69
N VAL A 171 10.38 18.98 10.13
CA VAL A 171 11.78 18.58 10.00
C VAL A 171 12.07 17.30 10.79
N ARG A 172 11.51 17.18 12.01
CA ARG A 172 11.67 16.02 12.91
C ARG A 172 10.80 14.82 12.55
N ASP A 173 9.88 14.95 11.59
CA ASP A 173 8.94 13.87 11.25
C ASP A 173 9.65 12.63 10.68
N ARG A 174 9.14 11.45 11.06
CA ARG A 174 9.74 10.14 10.75
C ARG A 174 8.83 9.32 9.84
N ALA A 175 9.24 8.09 9.56
CA ALA A 175 8.54 7.20 8.62
C ALA A 175 7.05 6.99 8.94
N LEU A 176 6.66 7.02 10.21
CA LEU A 176 5.29 6.75 10.67
C LEU A 176 4.38 7.99 10.76
N ARG A 177 4.85 9.18 10.35
CA ARG A 177 4.06 10.44 10.27
C ARG A 177 3.21 10.72 11.50
N THR A 178 3.86 10.84 12.65
CA THR A 178 3.17 11.00 13.95
C THR A 178 2.93 12.46 14.33
N ARG A 179 3.14 13.40 13.38
CA ARG A 179 3.03 14.84 13.63
C ARG A 179 1.62 15.21 14.09
N ARG A 180 1.56 16.02 15.15
CA ARG A 180 0.34 16.58 15.73
C ARG A 180 0.61 18.00 16.21
N ILE A 181 -0.33 18.89 15.93
CA ILE A 181 -0.24 20.28 16.35
C ILE A 181 -0.72 20.37 17.79
N ALA A 182 0.16 20.87 18.67
CA ALA A 182 -0.12 21.00 20.08
C ALA A 182 -1.35 21.89 20.31
N ARG A 183 -2.14 21.58 21.34
CA ARG A 183 -3.33 22.33 21.76
C ARG A 183 -4.53 22.31 20.81
N MET A 184 -4.50 21.53 19.72
CA MET A 184 -5.67 21.27 18.88
C MET A 184 -6.29 19.91 19.19
N HIS A 185 -7.59 19.75 18.95
CA HIS A 185 -8.22 18.44 19.03
C HIS A 185 -7.67 17.51 17.93
N ARG A 186 -7.66 16.19 18.17
CA ARG A 186 -7.01 15.20 17.28
C ARG A 186 -7.50 15.29 15.83
N ARG A 187 -8.79 15.52 15.62
CA ARG A 187 -9.40 15.61 14.28
C ARG A 187 -8.98 16.89 13.55
N GLU A 188 -8.98 18.02 14.23
CA GLU A 188 -8.57 19.32 13.67
C GLU A 188 -7.08 19.34 13.37
N SER A 189 -6.25 18.82 14.28
CA SER A 189 -4.82 18.65 14.03
C SER A 189 -4.57 17.77 12.80
N ALA A 190 -5.32 16.68 12.62
CA ALA A 190 -5.16 15.82 11.44
C ALA A 190 -5.59 16.54 10.16
N ALA A 191 -6.70 17.28 10.20
CA ALA A 191 -7.17 18.08 9.06
C ALA A 191 -6.14 19.15 8.66
N LEU A 192 -5.60 19.89 9.63
CA LEU A 192 -4.60 20.93 9.38
C LEU A 192 -3.28 20.34 8.86
N VAL A 193 -2.81 19.23 9.43
CA VAL A 193 -1.62 18.51 8.94
C VAL A 193 -1.82 18.02 7.51
N ASN A 194 -2.99 17.48 7.18
CA ASN A 194 -3.33 17.04 5.82
C ASN A 194 -3.37 18.23 4.85
N ALA A 195 -4.01 19.34 5.22
CA ALA A 195 -4.06 20.54 4.38
C ALA A 195 -2.66 21.09 4.08
N GLN A 196 -1.75 21.08 5.07
CA GLN A 196 -0.34 21.44 4.87
C GLN A 196 0.38 20.46 3.92
N HIS A 197 0.12 19.16 4.01
CA HIS A 197 0.69 18.19 3.07
C HIS A 197 0.17 18.38 1.65
N GLU A 198 -1.13 18.60 1.48
CA GLU A 198 -1.74 18.88 0.17
C GLU A 198 -1.21 20.17 -0.45
N LEU A 199 -1.03 21.24 0.35
CA LEU A 199 -0.36 22.46 -0.10
C LEU A 199 1.04 22.16 -0.64
N ALA A 200 1.86 21.42 0.12
CA ALA A 200 3.21 21.06 -0.30
C ALA A 200 3.23 20.24 -1.60
N PHE A 201 2.39 19.20 -1.70
CA PHE A 201 2.33 18.38 -2.91
C PHE A 201 1.82 19.17 -4.12
N ARG A 202 0.87 20.09 -3.92
CA ARG A 202 0.39 20.95 -5.01
C ARG A 202 1.48 21.91 -5.49
N LYS A 203 2.17 22.61 -4.56
CA LYS A 203 3.30 23.48 -4.92
C LYS A 203 4.36 22.71 -5.71
N ARG A 204 4.73 21.51 -5.25
CA ARG A 204 5.70 20.67 -5.95
C ARG A 204 5.26 20.30 -7.37
N ARG A 205 3.99 19.93 -7.56
CA ARG A 205 3.45 19.59 -8.88
C ARG A 205 3.53 20.77 -9.86
N VAL A 206 3.13 21.96 -9.42
CA VAL A 206 3.19 23.19 -10.22
C VAL A 206 4.65 23.49 -10.63
N ARG A 207 5.60 23.38 -9.68
CA ARG A 207 7.04 23.53 -9.98
C ARG A 207 7.59 22.45 -10.92
N ASP A 208 7.08 21.22 -10.84
CA ASP A 208 7.46 20.12 -11.73
C ASP A 208 6.91 20.29 -13.16
N GLU A 209 5.84 21.08 -13.32
CA GLU A 209 5.27 21.51 -14.60
C GLU A 209 5.99 22.75 -15.18
N GLY A 210 6.86 23.39 -14.39
CA GLY A 210 7.60 24.59 -14.79
C GLY A 210 6.86 25.90 -14.55
N GLU A 211 5.75 25.83 -13.81
CA GLU A 211 4.91 26.97 -13.45
C GLU A 211 5.28 27.53 -12.07
N ASP A 212 4.82 28.74 -11.78
CA ASP A 212 5.03 29.41 -10.49
C ASP A 212 3.86 29.13 -9.52
N PRO A 213 4.11 28.49 -8.36
CA PRO A 213 3.08 28.22 -7.35
C PRO A 213 2.33 29.45 -6.84
N GLU A 214 2.91 30.65 -6.89
CA GLU A 214 2.24 31.86 -6.41
C GLU A 214 1.04 32.26 -7.29
N HIS A 215 1.02 31.82 -8.55
CA HIS A 215 -0.07 32.10 -9.50
C HIS A 215 -1.10 30.95 -9.57
N ASP A 216 -0.88 29.84 -8.86
CA ASP A 216 -1.77 28.69 -8.88
C ASP A 216 -2.99 28.88 -7.95
N ARG A 217 -4.19 28.77 -8.51
CA ARG A 217 -5.45 28.93 -7.75
C ARG A 217 -5.63 27.86 -6.67
N LEU A 218 -5.14 26.64 -6.88
CA LEU A 218 -5.26 25.57 -5.89
C LEU A 218 -4.27 25.76 -4.74
N VAL A 219 -3.04 26.23 -4.99
CA VAL A 219 -2.12 26.67 -3.93
C VAL A 219 -2.76 27.75 -3.07
N ALA A 220 -3.35 28.79 -3.68
CA ALA A 220 -4.06 29.83 -2.95
C ALA A 220 -5.24 29.26 -2.12
N GLY A 221 -6.02 28.34 -2.69
CA GLY A 221 -7.12 27.66 -2.01
C GLY A 221 -6.67 26.86 -0.78
N TRP A 222 -5.55 26.13 -0.87
CA TRP A 222 -5.00 25.40 0.28
C TRP A 222 -4.46 26.32 1.37
N ARG A 223 -3.89 27.48 1.00
CA ARG A 223 -3.49 28.50 1.98
C ARG A 223 -4.70 29.07 2.74
N GLU A 224 -5.83 29.27 2.05
CA GLU A 224 -7.10 29.67 2.66
C GLU A 224 -7.66 28.58 3.57
N GLU A 225 -7.65 27.33 3.13
CA GLU A 225 -8.08 26.17 3.93
C GLU A 225 -7.34 26.12 5.27
N ILE A 226 -6.01 26.25 5.23
CA ILE A 226 -5.17 26.26 6.43
C ILE A 226 -5.56 27.43 7.34
N ARG A 227 -5.79 28.63 6.80
CA ARG A 227 -6.24 29.78 7.59
C ARG A 227 -7.60 29.54 8.23
N ARG A 228 -8.55 28.95 7.50
CA ARG A 228 -9.88 28.59 8.02
C ARG A 228 -9.80 27.55 9.13
N LEU A 229 -9.03 26.49 8.95
CA LEU A 229 -8.86 25.44 9.97
C LEU A 229 -8.23 25.98 11.26
N ARG A 230 -7.39 27.02 11.17
CA ARG A 230 -6.84 27.72 12.33
C ARG A 230 -7.84 28.64 13.02
N ALA A 231 -8.76 29.25 12.27
CA ALA A 231 -9.75 30.16 12.83
C ALA A 231 -10.83 29.44 13.66
N VAL A 232 -11.02 28.14 13.42
CA VAL A 232 -12.04 27.30 14.09
C VAL A 232 -11.46 26.50 15.25
N ALA A 233 -10.12 26.42 15.37
CA ALA A 233 -9.40 25.69 16.40
C ALA A 233 -8.97 26.59 17.56
#